data_AF-A0A498R0K3-F1
#
_entry.id   AF-A0A498R0K3-F1
#
_cell.length_a   1.000
_cell.length_b   1.000
_cell.length_c   1.000
_cell.angle_alpha   90.00
_cell.angle_beta   90.00
_cell.angle_gamma   90.00
#
_symmetry.space_group_name_H-M   'P 1'
#
loop_
_entity.id
_entity.type
_entity.pdbx_description
1 polymer ?
#
loop_
_entity_poly.entity_id
_entity_poly.type
_entity_poly.pdbx_seq_one_letter_code
_entity_poly.pdbx_strand_id
1 'polypeptide(L)'
;MIDRFAEFVTVVDDISGDSVEVEGCQCYYSNSLEGIGGRNWMIGYVTGWSPSIGPDEQLDDAEHVGFRVYRVDEDDGVKRGVWVHMDEGKIQRSELDITVVAVPAEDSQIASGDPRVVARRLMDAAHRLENQTFEACFSDAMKKEWEVQS
;
A
#
# COMPACT_ATOMS: atom_id res chain seq x y z
N MET A 1 -7.03 24.27 8.58
CA MET A 1 -7.21 23.10 7.70
C MET A 1 -8.28 22.29 8.36
N ILE A 2 -9.53 22.42 7.90
CA ILE A 2 -10.65 21.65 8.44
C ILE A 2 -10.51 20.25 7.84
N ASP A 3 -10.31 19.27 8.71
CA ASP A 3 -9.94 17.89 8.37
C ASP A 3 -10.96 17.26 7.43
N ARG A 4 -10.54 16.87 6.22
CA ARG A 4 -11.35 16.01 5.33
C ARG A 4 -11.82 14.72 6.02
N PHE A 5 -11.11 14.30 7.07
CA PHE A 5 -11.50 13.23 7.97
C PHE A 5 -12.75 13.57 8.80
N ALA A 6 -12.84 14.78 9.34
CA ALA A 6 -14.03 15.24 10.06
C ALA A 6 -15.25 15.34 9.12
N GLU A 7 -15.02 15.74 7.87
CA GLU A 7 -16.05 15.81 6.82
C GLU A 7 -16.54 14.40 6.42
N PHE A 8 -15.63 13.44 6.24
CA PHE A 8 -15.96 12.02 6.00
C PHE A 8 -16.78 11.43 7.16
N VAL A 9 -16.36 11.66 8.40
CA VAL A 9 -17.08 11.21 9.59
C VAL A 9 -18.47 11.83 9.68
N THR A 10 -18.61 13.12 9.36
CA THR A 10 -19.92 13.80 9.37
C THR A 10 -20.85 13.22 8.31
N VAL A 11 -20.33 12.90 7.12
CA VAL A 11 -21.11 12.23 6.06
C VAL A 11 -21.55 10.83 6.48
N VAL A 12 -20.69 10.07 7.16
CA VAL A 12 -21.03 8.73 7.68
C VAL A 12 -22.09 8.81 8.78
N ASP A 13 -21.95 9.75 9.73
CA ASP A 13 -22.91 9.99 10.81
C ASP A 13 -24.28 10.50 10.29
N ASP A 14 -24.29 11.35 9.24
CA ASP A 14 -25.51 11.92 8.66
C ASP A 14 -26.32 10.89 7.85
N ILE A 15 -25.65 9.90 7.24
CA ILE A 15 -26.31 8.90 6.37
C ILE A 15 -26.90 7.73 7.17
N SER A 16 -26.31 7.38 8.32
CA SER A 16 -26.61 6.10 8.97
C SER A 16 -27.86 6.10 9.84
N GLY A 17 -28.28 7.23 10.42
CA GLY A 17 -29.39 7.31 11.38
C GLY A 17 -29.19 6.53 12.70
N ASP A 18 -28.24 5.59 12.72
CA ASP A 18 -27.80 4.68 13.79
C ASP A 18 -26.26 4.71 13.92
N SER A 19 -25.72 4.09 14.96
CA SER A 19 -24.27 3.93 15.17
C SER A 19 -23.63 3.08 14.06
N VAL A 20 -22.69 3.67 13.30
CA VAL A 20 -21.89 2.94 12.30
C VAL A 20 -20.75 2.19 12.98
N GLU A 21 -20.63 0.90 12.67
CA GLU A 21 -19.48 0.09 13.05
C GLU A 21 -18.37 0.24 12.00
N VAL A 22 -17.15 0.52 12.46
CA VAL A 22 -15.98 0.67 11.58
C VAL A 22 -15.29 -0.68 11.47
N GLU A 23 -15.56 -1.40 10.39
CA GLU A 23 -14.97 -2.72 10.14
C GLU A 23 -13.55 -2.67 9.57
N GLY A 24 -13.12 -1.52 9.02
CA GLY A 24 -11.80 -1.38 8.41
C GLY A 24 -11.52 0.00 7.84
N CYS A 25 -10.25 0.23 7.51
CA CYS A 25 -9.78 1.37 6.72
C CYS A 25 -8.84 0.88 5.63
N GLN A 26 -8.94 1.48 4.44
CA GLN A 26 -8.10 1.18 3.30
C GLN A 26 -7.39 2.44 2.84
N CYS A 27 -6.08 2.34 2.64
CA CYS A 27 -5.26 3.30 1.92
C CYS A 27 -4.74 2.62 0.66
N TYR A 28 -4.62 3.37 -0.43
CA TYR A 28 -4.02 2.84 -1.64
C TYR A 28 -3.19 3.94 -2.31
N TYR A 29 -2.09 3.47 -2.89
CA TYR A 29 -1.14 4.25 -3.65
C TYR A 29 -0.96 3.57 -5.00
N SER A 30 -1.15 4.31 -6.09
CA SER A 30 -0.83 3.84 -7.44
C SER A 30 0.20 4.77 -8.07
N ASN A 31 1.15 4.19 -8.80
CA ASN A 31 2.12 4.96 -9.57
C ASN A 31 2.44 4.26 -10.90
N SER A 32 2.39 5.04 -11.98
CA SER A 32 2.94 4.62 -13.27
C SER A 32 4.47 4.71 -13.21
N LEU A 33 5.17 3.57 -13.26
CA LEU A 33 6.62 3.47 -13.22
C LEU A 33 7.26 4.04 -14.50
N GLU A 34 7.21 5.37 -14.66
CA GLU A 34 7.74 6.04 -15.86
C GLU A 34 9.26 5.85 -15.95
N GLY A 35 9.72 5.26 -17.06
CA GLY A 35 11.14 5.07 -17.34
C GLY A 35 11.80 3.87 -16.65
N ILE A 36 11.09 3.16 -15.77
CA ILE A 36 11.55 1.90 -15.17
C ILE A 36 10.69 0.77 -15.72
N GLY A 37 11.26 -0.09 -16.57
CA GLY A 37 10.56 -1.29 -17.03
C GLY A 37 10.16 -2.18 -15.84
N GLY A 38 8.91 -2.65 -15.81
CA GLY A 38 8.34 -3.38 -14.68
C GLY A 38 9.18 -4.60 -14.30
N ARG A 39 9.73 -5.31 -15.30
CA ARG A 39 10.72 -6.38 -15.10
C ARG A 39 11.89 -5.97 -14.20
N ASN A 40 12.54 -4.83 -14.48
CA ASN A 40 13.71 -4.38 -13.72
C ASN A 40 13.33 -4.03 -12.29
N TRP A 41 12.15 -3.43 -12.12
CA TRP A 41 11.62 -3.14 -10.80
C TRP A 41 11.33 -4.42 -10.00
N MET A 42 10.68 -5.41 -10.61
CA MET A 42 10.36 -6.68 -9.94
C MET A 42 11.60 -7.44 -9.49
N ILE A 43 12.60 -7.54 -10.36
CA ILE A 43 13.88 -8.18 -10.03
C ILE A 43 14.51 -7.42 -8.87
N GLY A 44 14.54 -6.09 -8.92
CA GLY A 44 14.99 -5.26 -7.81
C GLY A 44 14.25 -5.57 -6.51
N TYR A 45 12.92 -5.52 -6.52
CA TYR A 45 12.10 -5.76 -5.34
C TYR A 45 12.30 -7.16 -4.73
N VAL A 46 12.23 -8.23 -5.54
CA VAL A 46 12.37 -9.62 -5.06
C VAL A 46 13.77 -9.90 -4.52
N THR A 47 14.79 -9.24 -5.07
CA THR A 47 16.18 -9.45 -4.70
C THR A 47 16.67 -8.50 -3.62
N GLY A 48 15.80 -7.64 -3.08
CA GLY A 48 16.19 -6.60 -2.12
C GLY A 48 17.17 -5.60 -2.71
N TRP A 49 17.06 -5.34 -4.01
CA TRP A 49 17.91 -4.47 -4.81
C TRP A 49 19.39 -4.89 -4.77
N SER A 50 19.64 -6.19 -4.62
CA SER A 50 20.99 -6.74 -4.59
C SER A 50 21.63 -6.70 -5.99
N PRO A 51 22.85 -6.16 -6.15
CA PRO A 51 23.52 -6.00 -7.45
C PRO A 51 23.97 -7.33 -8.09
N SER A 52 23.77 -8.47 -7.42
CA SER A 52 24.28 -9.78 -7.84
C SER A 52 23.35 -10.56 -8.78
N ILE A 53 22.13 -10.10 -9.01
CA ILE A 53 21.16 -10.73 -9.91
C ILE A 53 20.91 -9.76 -11.06
N GLY A 54 21.70 -9.93 -12.13
CA GLY A 54 21.56 -9.14 -13.34
C GLY A 54 20.26 -9.50 -14.09
N PRO A 55 19.58 -8.51 -14.69
CA PRO A 55 18.30 -8.73 -15.37
C PRO A 55 18.39 -9.55 -16.66
N ASP A 56 19.58 -9.86 -17.18
CA ASP A 56 19.79 -9.99 -18.64
C ASP A 56 19.39 -11.30 -19.34
N GLU A 57 18.86 -12.36 -18.69
CA GLU A 57 18.68 -13.63 -19.45
C GLU A 57 17.38 -14.44 -19.23
N GLN A 58 16.40 -13.99 -18.44
CA GLN A 58 15.28 -14.89 -18.05
C GLN A 58 13.87 -14.56 -18.59
N LEU A 59 13.62 -13.39 -19.19
CA LEU A 59 12.25 -12.95 -19.53
C LEU A 59 12.08 -12.25 -20.90
N ASP A 60 13.07 -12.31 -21.80
CA ASP A 60 13.03 -11.56 -23.07
C ASP A 60 11.87 -11.94 -24.00
N ASP A 61 11.32 -13.15 -23.87
CA ASP A 61 10.18 -13.65 -24.67
C ASP A 61 8.81 -13.48 -23.98
N ALA A 62 8.75 -12.88 -22.77
CA ALA A 62 7.50 -12.75 -22.03
C ALA A 62 6.61 -11.64 -22.63
N GLU A 63 5.44 -12.00 -23.15
CA GLU A 63 4.49 -11.03 -23.69
C GLU A 63 3.82 -10.16 -22.61
N HIS A 64 3.78 -10.65 -21.38
CA HIS A 64 3.19 -10.00 -20.21
C HIS A 64 4.04 -10.33 -18.97
N VAL A 65 4.23 -9.35 -18.10
CA VAL A 65 4.97 -9.52 -16.85
C VAL A 65 4.10 -8.99 -15.70
N GLY A 66 3.62 -9.93 -14.87
CA GLY A 66 2.78 -9.63 -13.72
C GLY A 66 3.41 -10.10 -12.41
N PHE A 67 3.30 -9.29 -11.36
CA PHE A 67 3.75 -9.65 -10.02
C PHE A 67 2.70 -9.26 -9.00
N ARG A 68 2.43 -10.18 -8.07
CA ARG A 68 1.56 -9.92 -6.93
C ARG A 68 2.20 -10.44 -5.66
N VAL A 69 2.36 -9.56 -4.68
CA VAL A 69 2.72 -9.94 -3.31
C VAL A 69 1.59 -9.60 -2.37
N TYR A 70 1.38 -10.50 -1.42
CA TYR A 70 0.44 -10.34 -0.34
C TYR A 70 1.14 -10.62 0.98
N ARG A 71 1.00 -9.71 1.93
CA ARG A 71 1.47 -9.87 3.30
C ARG A 71 0.37 -9.50 4.27
N VAL A 72 0.18 -10.32 5.30
CA VAL A 72 -0.64 -9.95 6.46
C VAL A 72 0.23 -10.03 7.69
N ASP A 73 0.08 -9.04 8.54
CA ASP A 73 0.57 -9.08 9.91
C ASP A 73 -0.52 -8.55 10.86
N GLU A 74 -0.25 -8.69 12.15
CA GLU A 74 -1.13 -8.21 13.21
C GLU A 74 -0.28 -7.43 14.20
N ASP A 75 -0.80 -6.27 14.64
CA ASP A 75 -0.13 -5.38 15.57
C ASP A 75 -1.15 -4.55 16.34
N ASP A 76 -0.99 -4.45 17.66
CA ASP A 76 -1.91 -3.76 18.57
C ASP A 76 -3.41 -4.10 18.37
N GLY A 77 -3.72 -5.37 18.08
CA GLY A 77 -5.09 -5.83 17.84
C GLY A 77 -5.68 -5.32 16.51
N VAL A 78 -4.83 -4.93 15.56
CA VAL A 78 -5.20 -4.56 14.19
C VAL A 78 -4.54 -5.54 13.23
N LYS A 79 -5.34 -6.21 12.40
CA LYS A 79 -4.84 -7.01 11.28
C LYS A 79 -4.56 -6.06 10.12
N ARG A 80 -3.36 -6.09 9.57
CA ARG A 80 -2.93 -5.24 8.48
C ARG A 80 -2.55 -6.09 7.28
N GLY A 81 -3.18 -5.83 6.15
CA GLY A 81 -2.90 -6.48 4.87
C GLY A 81 -2.23 -5.52 3.90
N VAL A 82 -1.24 -6.01 3.17
CA VAL A 82 -0.59 -5.31 2.06
C VAL A 82 -0.73 -6.14 0.80
N TRP A 83 -1.16 -5.50 -0.27
CA TRP A 83 -1.18 -6.06 -1.62
C TRP A 83 -0.35 -5.16 -2.51
N VAL A 84 0.66 -5.74 -3.13
CA VAL A 84 1.46 -5.08 -4.16
C VAL A 84 1.14 -5.78 -5.47
N HIS A 85 0.73 -5.02 -6.47
CA HIS A 85 0.49 -5.51 -7.81
C HIS A 85 1.29 -4.68 -8.80
N MET A 86 1.91 -5.36 -9.76
CA MET A 86 2.52 -4.73 -10.90
C MET A 86 2.17 -5.52 -12.15
N ASP A 87 1.70 -4.82 -13.17
CA ASP A 87 1.34 -5.40 -14.46
C ASP A 87 1.96 -4.59 -15.59
N GLU A 88 2.72 -5.27 -16.44
CA GLU A 88 3.29 -4.74 -17.66
C GLU A 88 2.78 -5.60 -18.83
N GLY A 89 1.79 -5.07 -19.55
CA GLY A 89 1.24 -5.67 -20.77
C GLY A 89 1.71 -4.94 -22.03
N LYS A 90 1.49 -5.55 -23.21
CA LYS A 90 1.93 -5.00 -24.52
C LYS A 90 1.53 -3.54 -24.79
N ILE A 91 0.46 -3.05 -24.18
CA ILE A 91 -0.12 -1.71 -24.42
C ILE A 91 -0.20 -0.88 -23.12
N GLN A 92 -0.03 -1.51 -21.95
CA GLN A 92 -0.21 -0.87 -20.66
C GLN A 92 1.14 -0.39 -20.12
N ARG A 93 1.17 0.83 -19.57
CA ARG A 93 2.34 1.32 -18.85
C ARG A 93 2.52 0.47 -17.59
N SER A 94 3.78 0.17 -17.25
CA SER A 94 4.10 -0.44 -15.95
C SER A 94 3.46 0.40 -14.83
N GLU A 95 2.55 -0.22 -14.08
CA GLU A 95 1.85 0.40 -12.96
C GLU A 95 2.16 -0.40 -11.69
N LEU A 96 2.44 0.30 -10.60
CA LEU A 96 2.62 -0.26 -9.28
C LEU A 96 1.46 0.19 -8.40
N ASP A 97 0.63 -0.78 -8.01
CA ASP A 97 -0.47 -0.59 -7.08
C ASP A 97 -0.10 -1.16 -5.72
N ILE A 98 -0.06 -0.32 -4.71
CA ILE A 98 0.09 -0.69 -3.31
C ILE A 98 -1.26 -0.43 -2.65
N THR A 99 -1.91 -1.47 -2.19
CA THR A 99 -3.11 -1.37 -1.36
C THR A 99 -2.77 -1.84 0.04
N VAL A 100 -3.18 -1.06 1.04
CA VAL A 100 -3.05 -1.42 2.44
C VAL A 100 -4.41 -1.32 3.12
N VAL A 101 -4.78 -2.38 3.84
CA VAL A 101 -6.03 -2.44 4.58
C VAL A 101 -5.73 -2.76 6.04
N ALA A 102 -6.29 -1.99 6.96
CA ALA A 102 -6.27 -2.25 8.38
C ALA A 102 -7.69 -2.57 8.85
N VAL A 103 -7.86 -3.71 9.52
CA VAL A 103 -9.14 -4.13 10.14
C VAL A 103 -8.90 -4.49 11.61
N PRO A 104 -9.87 -4.29 12.51
CA PRO A 104 -9.77 -4.81 13.87
C PRO A 104 -9.57 -6.33 13.86
N ALA A 105 -8.70 -6.85 14.73
CA ALA A 105 -8.63 -8.29 14.98
C ALA A 105 -9.93 -8.79 15.64
N GLU A 106 -10.21 -10.09 15.53
CA GLU A 106 -11.45 -10.70 16.04
C GLU A 106 -11.61 -10.55 17.56
N ASP A 107 -10.50 -10.50 18.29
CA ASP A 107 -10.43 -10.31 19.75
C ASP A 107 -10.00 -8.89 20.14
N SER A 108 -9.99 -7.96 19.18
CA SER A 108 -9.54 -6.60 19.40
C SER A 108 -10.50 -5.81 20.29
N GLN A 109 -9.96 -5.25 21.36
CA GLN A 109 -10.69 -4.28 22.20
C GLN A 109 -10.99 -2.97 21.45
N ILE A 110 -10.39 -2.78 20.26
CA ILE A 110 -10.62 -1.60 19.42
C ILE A 110 -12.05 -1.60 18.87
N ALA A 111 -12.65 -2.77 18.58
CA ALA A 111 -13.97 -2.86 17.96
C ALA A 111 -15.12 -2.26 18.82
N SER A 112 -14.95 -2.20 20.14
CA SER A 112 -15.96 -1.66 21.07
C SER A 112 -15.78 -0.16 21.41
N GLY A 113 -14.87 0.55 20.73
CA GLY A 113 -14.55 1.95 21.01
C GLY A 113 -15.48 2.97 20.33
N ASP A 114 -15.26 4.26 20.60
CA ASP A 114 -15.87 5.35 19.83
C ASP A 114 -15.50 5.19 18.33
N PRO A 115 -16.48 5.07 17.40
CA PRO A 115 -16.22 4.87 15.98
C PRO A 115 -15.21 5.85 15.37
N ARG A 116 -15.20 7.10 15.84
CA ARG A 116 -14.26 8.13 15.35
C ARG A 116 -12.82 7.82 15.75
N VAL A 117 -12.63 7.33 16.97
CA VAL A 117 -11.33 6.91 17.49
C VAL A 117 -10.86 5.63 16.79
N VAL A 118 -11.78 4.70 16.53
CA VAL A 118 -11.51 3.46 15.79
C VAL A 118 -11.08 3.76 14.36
N ALA A 119 -11.88 4.53 13.61
CA ALA A 119 -11.55 4.93 12.24
C ALA A 119 -10.20 5.63 12.15
N ARG A 120 -9.91 6.54 13.09
CA ARG A 120 -8.61 7.22 13.14
C ARG A 120 -7.47 6.24 13.35
N ARG A 121 -7.58 5.31 14.31
CA ARG A 121 -6.53 4.32 14.59
C ARG A 121 -6.29 3.39 13.41
N LEU A 122 -7.35 2.92 12.75
CA LEU A 122 -7.24 2.05 11.58
C LEU A 122 -6.62 2.80 10.40
N MET A 123 -7.01 4.06 10.17
CA MET A 123 -6.42 4.91 9.14
C MET A 123 -4.93 5.19 9.41
N ASP A 124 -4.56 5.51 10.65
CA ASP A 124 -3.17 5.70 11.04
C ASP A 124 -2.34 4.41 10.87
N ALA A 125 -2.93 3.24 11.15
CA ALA A 125 -2.29 1.95 10.92
C ALA A 125 -2.08 1.66 9.43
N ALA A 126 -3.11 1.89 8.60
CA ALA A 126 -3.04 1.70 7.15
C ALA A 126 -2.01 2.63 6.51
N HIS A 127 -2.02 3.94 6.82
CA HIS A 127 -1.04 4.90 6.30
C HIS A 127 0.39 4.58 6.71
N ARG A 128 0.63 4.21 7.98
CA ARG A 128 2.00 3.87 8.41
C ARG A 128 2.54 2.66 7.64
N LEU A 129 1.71 1.63 7.46
CA LEU A 129 2.13 0.45 6.73
C LEU A 129 2.26 0.69 5.22
N GLU A 130 1.40 1.53 4.65
CA GLU A 130 1.54 1.99 3.27
C GLU A 130 2.86 2.73 3.07
N ASN A 131 3.19 3.71 3.92
CA ASN A 131 4.45 4.44 3.84
C ASN A 131 5.66 3.51 3.98
N GLN A 132 5.65 2.58 4.95
CA GLN A 132 6.72 1.59 5.11
C GLN A 132 6.85 0.69 3.87
N THR A 133 5.73 0.27 3.29
CA THR A 133 5.72 -0.58 2.08
C THR A 133 6.26 0.21 0.90
N PHE A 134 5.77 1.44 0.71
CA PHE A 134 6.24 2.37 -0.32
C PHE A 134 7.75 2.62 -0.18
N GLU A 135 8.24 2.93 1.02
CA GLU A 135 9.68 3.10 1.27
C GLU A 135 10.50 1.83 1.00
N ALA A 136 9.98 0.65 1.34
CA ALA A 136 10.64 -0.63 1.06
C ALA A 136 10.66 -0.96 -0.44
N CYS A 137 9.73 -0.39 -1.22
CA CYS A 137 9.64 -0.55 -2.67
C CYS A 137 10.73 0.22 -3.45
N PHE A 138 11.52 1.09 -2.81
CA PHE A 138 12.59 1.83 -3.46
C PHE A 138 13.98 1.49 -2.90
N SER A 139 14.96 1.46 -3.79
CA SER A 139 16.37 1.36 -3.40
C SER A 139 16.87 2.63 -2.72
N ASP A 140 17.92 2.51 -1.89
CA ASP A 140 18.56 3.66 -1.26
C ASP A 140 19.12 4.67 -2.29
N ALA A 141 19.53 4.19 -3.46
CA ALA A 141 19.97 5.04 -4.56
C ALA A 141 18.84 5.92 -5.09
N MET A 142 17.65 5.35 -5.33
CA MET A 142 16.46 6.10 -5.77
C MET A 142 16.02 7.12 -4.72
N LYS A 143 15.99 6.71 -3.43
CA LYS A 143 15.66 7.63 -2.33
C LYS A 143 16.61 8.82 -2.28
N LYS A 144 17.91 8.56 -2.37
CA LYS A 144 18.94 9.60 -2.37
C LYS A 144 18.85 10.52 -3.59
N GLU A 145 18.54 9.98 -4.76
CA GLU A 145 18.33 10.79 -5.97
C GLU A 145 17.15 11.75 -5.81
N TRP A 146 16.04 11.28 -5.24
CA TRP A 146 14.86 12.11 -4.99
C TRP A 146 15.06 13.16 -3.90
N GLU A 147 15.78 12.83 -2.83
CA GLU A 147 16.16 13.80 -1.79
C GLU A 147 17.04 14.94 -2.32
N VAL A 148 17.85 14.68 -3.37
CA VAL A 148 18.68 15.71 -4.03
C VAL A 148 17.84 16.63 -4.92
N GLN A 149 16.64 16.21 -5.33
CA GLN A 149 15.73 17.00 -6.15
C GLN A 149 14.68 17.80 -5.34
N SER A 150 14.61 17.61 -4.02
CA SER A 150 13.69 18.32 -3.11
C SER A 150 14.25 19.60 -2.49
#